data_AF-A0A951JUE7-F1
#
_entry.id   AF-A0A951JUE7-F1
#
_cell.length_a   1.000
_cell.length_b   1.000
_cell.length_c   1.000
_cell.angle_alpha   90.00
_cell.angle_beta   90.00
_cell.angle_gamma   90.00
#
_symmetry.space_group_name_H-M   'P 1'
#
loop_
_entity.id
_entity.type
_entity.pdbx_description
1 polymer ?
#
loop_
_entity_poly.entity_id
_entity_poly.type
_entity_poly.pdbx_seq_one_letter_code
_entity_poly.pdbx_strand_id
1 'polypeptide(L)'
;MNPTATVVSRSGVDAALRAAVAARILDDPEAVAGATDRGRLRLAVARALAAEGVVVTPMRWAQLVRDLVDELGGLGPLEALLRDPDVTDVMVNAPDEVYVDRAGRLERVETGFSDDAHVTAVLGRVLGPLGVRLDRAHPWADAVLPGGVRLHALLPPLAAHPTITLRRVPPVVPAWDEFVATGAVPAPAAALLREAVANHRNLVVCGKAGVGKTTLLSRLLGEVGDDRVVVIEDAPELAAPVAHLLALRVHPPTPDGAGGVDVATLVRNALRMRPDRIVVGEVRGAEVADVLQAMNTGHAGSMTTVHANGAVDALVRLEGMALLAGVPLAAARAQLATAIDLVAWLGRAPDRTRRLAELVAVDAHDGGPRPRTVWRRETMP
;
A
#
# COMPACT_ATOMS: atom_id res chain seq x y z
N MET A 1 -38.03 22.16 -43.36
CA MET A 1 -38.58 21.64 -42.10
C MET A 1 -37.60 20.61 -41.56
N ASN A 2 -36.83 21.00 -40.55
CA ASN A 2 -35.83 20.17 -39.88
C ASN A 2 -36.53 19.26 -38.88
N PRO A 3 -36.31 17.94 -38.86
CA PRO A 3 -36.75 17.10 -37.77
C PRO A 3 -35.78 17.28 -36.58
N THR A 4 -36.29 17.94 -35.54
CA THR A 4 -36.01 17.68 -34.12
C THR A 4 -34.58 17.28 -33.75
N ALA A 5 -33.73 18.30 -33.50
CA ALA A 5 -32.64 18.15 -32.54
C ALA A 5 -33.26 17.94 -31.15
N THR A 6 -33.32 16.69 -30.71
CA THR A 6 -33.80 16.34 -29.37
C THR A 6 -32.73 16.78 -28.37
N VAL A 7 -33.00 17.87 -27.65
CA VAL A 7 -32.28 18.22 -26.42
C VAL A 7 -32.82 17.29 -25.33
N VAL A 8 -32.26 16.07 -25.26
CA VAL A 8 -32.67 15.02 -24.32
C VAL A 8 -32.03 15.27 -22.95
N SER A 9 -32.74 14.95 -21.87
CA SER A 9 -32.26 15.02 -20.50
C SER A 9 -30.94 14.25 -20.30
N ARG A 10 -29.99 14.87 -19.59
CA ARG A 10 -28.57 14.50 -19.58
C ARG A 10 -28.21 13.15 -18.93
N SER A 11 -29.10 12.49 -18.19
CA SER A 11 -28.75 11.27 -17.42
C SER A 11 -29.15 9.95 -18.11
N GLY A 12 -30.32 9.89 -18.76
CA GLY A 12 -30.83 8.65 -19.38
C GLY A 12 -30.14 8.28 -20.69
N VAL A 13 -29.71 9.27 -21.48
CA VAL A 13 -29.00 9.05 -22.76
C VAL A 13 -27.58 8.55 -22.53
N ASP A 14 -26.91 9.01 -21.47
CA ASP A 14 -25.56 8.58 -21.13
C ASP A 14 -25.53 7.06 -20.83
N ALA A 15 -26.53 6.52 -20.12
CA ALA A 15 -26.59 5.09 -19.80
C ALA A 15 -26.83 4.19 -21.03
N ALA A 16 -27.78 4.54 -21.89
CA ALA A 16 -28.06 3.77 -23.10
C ALA A 16 -26.88 3.79 -24.08
N LEU A 17 -26.25 4.96 -24.24
CA LEU A 17 -25.04 5.11 -25.06
C LEU A 17 -23.87 4.29 -24.48
N ARG A 18 -23.67 4.34 -23.15
CA ARG A 18 -22.64 3.53 -22.48
C ARG A 18 -22.84 2.04 -22.72
N ALA A 19 -24.07 1.55 -22.58
CA ALA A 19 -24.41 0.16 -22.84
C ALA A 19 -24.17 -0.25 -24.30
N ALA A 20 -24.55 0.60 -25.27
CA ALA A 20 -24.33 0.32 -26.70
C ALA A 20 -22.83 0.26 -27.05
N VAL A 21 -22.03 1.21 -26.52
CA VAL A 21 -20.57 1.19 -26.70
C VAL A 21 -19.96 -0.03 -26.04
N ALA A 22 -20.35 -0.35 -24.80
CA ALA A 22 -19.86 -1.53 -24.09
C ALA A 22 -20.12 -2.82 -24.86
N ALA A 23 -21.34 -3.02 -25.36
CA ALA A 23 -21.71 -4.17 -26.17
C ALA A 23 -20.82 -4.28 -27.43
N ARG A 24 -20.64 -3.16 -28.16
CA ARG A 24 -19.80 -3.15 -29.36
C ARG A 24 -18.33 -3.45 -29.08
N ILE A 25 -17.81 -3.03 -27.92
CA ILE A 25 -16.44 -3.35 -27.50
C ILE A 25 -16.30 -4.84 -27.15
N LEU A 26 -17.31 -5.43 -26.49
CA LEU A 26 -17.33 -6.86 -26.18
C LEU A 26 -17.45 -7.73 -27.44
N ASP A 27 -18.12 -7.23 -28.48
CA ASP A 27 -18.26 -7.91 -29.78
C ASP A 27 -17.01 -7.76 -30.69
N ASP A 28 -16.02 -6.93 -30.30
CA ASP A 28 -14.77 -6.73 -31.03
C ASP A 28 -13.62 -7.56 -30.40
N PRO A 29 -13.21 -8.69 -31.02
CA PRO A 29 -12.20 -9.58 -30.46
C PRO A 29 -10.83 -8.91 -30.28
N GLU A 30 -10.47 -7.94 -31.12
CA GLU A 30 -9.20 -7.20 -31.00
C GLU A 30 -9.27 -6.21 -29.83
N ALA A 31 -10.42 -5.59 -29.61
CA ALA A 31 -10.64 -4.70 -28.46
C ALA A 31 -10.67 -5.46 -27.13
N VAL A 32 -11.29 -6.66 -27.10
CA VAL A 32 -11.30 -7.53 -25.92
C VAL A 32 -9.91 -8.05 -25.61
N ALA A 33 -9.16 -8.53 -26.62
CA ALA A 33 -7.78 -8.99 -26.44
C ALA A 33 -6.84 -7.86 -26.00
N GLY A 34 -7.16 -6.62 -26.38
CA GLY A 34 -6.44 -5.41 -25.98
C GLY A 34 -7.00 -4.69 -24.76
N ALA A 35 -8.00 -5.23 -24.04
CA ALA A 35 -8.68 -4.52 -22.95
C ALA A 35 -7.76 -4.21 -21.76
N THR A 36 -6.68 -4.98 -21.60
CA THR A 36 -5.60 -4.71 -20.63
C THR A 36 -4.66 -3.58 -21.08
N ASP A 37 -4.63 -3.25 -22.37
CA ASP A 37 -3.93 -2.09 -22.94
C ASP A 37 -4.89 -0.89 -23.04
N ARG A 38 -4.79 -0.01 -22.04
CA ARG A 38 -5.62 1.20 -21.95
C ARG A 38 -5.52 2.11 -23.18
N GLY A 39 -4.38 2.10 -23.90
CA GLY A 39 -4.20 2.86 -25.12
C GLY A 39 -5.04 2.31 -26.28
N ARG A 40 -5.04 0.99 -26.45
CA ARG A 40 -5.89 0.30 -27.44
C ARG A 40 -7.36 0.42 -27.10
N LEU A 41 -7.74 0.21 -25.83
CA LEU A 41 -9.12 0.37 -25.39
C LEU A 41 -9.64 1.79 -25.64
N ARG A 42 -8.82 2.81 -25.38
CA ARG A 42 -9.16 4.21 -25.67
C ARG A 42 -9.47 4.45 -27.14
N LEU A 43 -8.68 3.86 -28.04
CA LEU A 43 -8.91 3.97 -29.48
C LEU A 43 -10.21 3.25 -29.89
N ALA A 44 -10.44 2.05 -29.38
CA ALA A 44 -11.65 1.27 -29.65
C ALA A 44 -12.92 2.01 -29.17
N VAL A 45 -12.90 2.53 -27.93
CA VAL A 45 -14.00 3.33 -27.37
C VAL A 45 -14.27 4.58 -28.21
N ALA A 46 -13.23 5.30 -28.63
CA ALA A 46 -13.40 6.48 -29.47
C ALA A 46 -14.03 6.14 -30.84
N ARG A 47 -13.64 5.01 -31.44
CA ARG A 47 -14.26 4.52 -32.70
C ARG A 47 -15.71 4.11 -32.50
N ALA A 48 -16.02 3.40 -31.42
CA ALA A 48 -17.38 2.97 -31.10
C ALA A 48 -18.32 4.16 -30.87
N LEU A 49 -17.86 5.19 -30.15
CA LEU A 49 -18.61 6.45 -29.96
C LEU A 49 -18.85 7.19 -31.27
N ALA A 50 -17.87 7.20 -32.18
CA ALA A 50 -18.02 7.84 -33.49
C ALA A 50 -19.05 7.10 -34.35
N ALA A 51 -19.09 5.77 -34.28
CA ALA A 51 -20.06 4.95 -34.98
C ALA A 51 -21.50 5.13 -34.44
N GLU A 52 -21.66 5.44 -33.14
CA GLU A 52 -22.96 5.82 -32.54
C GLU A 52 -23.42 7.24 -32.95
N GLY A 53 -22.64 7.98 -33.74
CA GLY A 53 -23.02 9.31 -34.22
C GLY A 53 -23.05 10.38 -33.11
N VAL A 54 -22.28 10.19 -32.04
CA VAL A 54 -22.26 11.10 -30.89
C VAL A 54 -21.65 12.45 -31.28
N VAL A 55 -22.44 13.53 -31.21
CA VAL A 55 -21.99 14.90 -31.47
C VAL A 55 -21.96 15.69 -30.17
N VAL A 56 -20.76 15.98 -29.67
CA VAL A 56 -20.52 16.75 -28.45
C VAL A 56 -19.29 17.66 -28.60
N THR A 57 -19.09 18.57 -27.65
CA THR A 57 -17.87 19.41 -27.66
C THR A 57 -16.61 18.55 -27.47
N PRO A 58 -15.43 18.99 -27.96
CA PRO A 58 -14.18 18.23 -27.79
C PRO A 58 -13.87 17.89 -26.33
N MET A 59 -14.20 18.80 -25.40
CA MET A 59 -14.02 18.57 -23.96
C MET A 59 -14.95 17.47 -23.43
N ARG A 60 -16.22 17.47 -23.83
CA ARG A 60 -17.19 16.42 -23.44
C ARG A 60 -16.86 15.09 -24.10
N TRP A 61 -16.39 15.10 -25.35
CA TRP A 61 -15.89 13.91 -26.04
C TRP A 61 -14.73 13.27 -25.27
N ALA A 62 -13.72 14.06 -24.91
CA ALA A 62 -12.58 13.59 -24.16
C ALA A 62 -12.98 13.02 -22.78
N GLN A 63 -13.98 13.62 -22.12
CA GLN A 63 -14.53 13.08 -20.87
C GLN A 63 -15.25 11.76 -21.09
N LEU A 64 -16.13 11.67 -22.08
CA LEU A 64 -16.91 10.46 -22.37
C LEU A 64 -16.02 9.26 -22.71
N VAL A 65 -14.99 9.49 -23.54
CA VAL A 65 -13.97 8.47 -23.84
C VAL A 65 -13.25 8.04 -22.57
N ARG A 66 -12.88 8.96 -21.68
CA ARG A 66 -12.22 8.60 -20.41
C ARG A 66 -13.14 7.76 -19.53
N ASP A 67 -14.36 8.21 -19.30
CA ASP A 67 -15.33 7.53 -18.43
C ASP A 67 -15.61 6.10 -18.93
N LEU A 68 -15.75 5.91 -20.24
CA LEU A 68 -15.97 4.60 -20.84
C LEU A 68 -14.74 3.69 -20.76
N VAL A 69 -13.53 4.24 -20.92
CA VAL A 69 -12.30 3.47 -20.73
C VAL A 69 -12.16 3.03 -19.27
N ASP A 70 -12.48 3.90 -18.33
CA ASP A 70 -12.48 3.60 -16.89
C ASP A 70 -13.52 2.52 -16.54
N GLU A 71 -14.71 2.62 -17.13
CA GLU A 71 -15.81 1.67 -16.95
C GLU A 71 -15.53 0.29 -17.58
N LEU A 72 -14.90 0.27 -18.75
CA LEU A 72 -14.65 -0.96 -19.52
C LEU A 72 -13.31 -1.64 -19.24
N GLY A 73 -12.32 -0.92 -18.71
CA GLY A 73 -10.96 -1.46 -18.51
C GLY A 73 -10.35 -1.13 -17.14
N GLY A 74 -11.10 -0.48 -16.26
CA GLY A 74 -10.62 -0.01 -14.98
C GLY A 74 -11.55 -0.34 -13.82
N LEU A 75 -11.41 0.43 -12.74
CA LEU A 75 -12.25 0.36 -11.54
C LEU A 75 -13.57 1.15 -11.67
N GLY A 76 -13.94 1.53 -12.89
CA GLY A 76 -15.15 2.29 -13.20
C GLY A 76 -15.23 3.60 -12.43
N PRO A 77 -16.28 3.81 -11.62
CA PRO A 77 -16.51 5.08 -10.93
C PRO A 77 -15.37 5.48 -9.99
N LEU A 78 -14.58 4.52 -9.50
CA LEU A 78 -13.49 4.79 -8.55
C LEU A 78 -12.23 5.39 -9.19
N GLU A 79 -12.06 5.27 -10.51
CA GLU A 79 -10.88 5.77 -11.24
C GLU A 79 -10.73 7.30 -11.09
N ALA A 80 -11.85 8.02 -10.99
CA ALA A 80 -11.83 9.46 -10.74
C ALA A 80 -11.26 9.80 -9.36
N LEU A 81 -11.61 9.02 -8.34
CA LEU A 81 -11.13 9.19 -6.97
C LEU A 81 -9.64 8.84 -6.89
N LEU A 82 -9.19 7.78 -7.56
CA LEU A 82 -7.78 7.37 -7.55
C LEU A 82 -6.85 8.33 -8.28
N ARG A 83 -7.36 9.10 -9.25
CA ARG A 83 -6.60 10.14 -9.95
C ARG A 83 -6.33 11.36 -9.08
N ASP A 84 -7.11 11.56 -8.02
CA ASP A 84 -6.93 12.63 -7.07
C ASP A 84 -5.68 12.35 -6.19
N PRO A 85 -4.66 13.23 -6.20
CA PRO A 85 -3.43 13.01 -5.44
C PRO A 85 -3.64 13.09 -3.92
N ASP A 86 -4.74 13.69 -3.45
CA ASP A 86 -5.03 13.82 -2.03
C ASP A 86 -5.73 12.59 -1.44
N VAL A 87 -6.22 11.68 -2.29
CA VAL A 87 -6.88 10.43 -1.88
C VAL A 87 -5.84 9.33 -1.64
N THR A 88 -5.80 8.79 -0.42
CA THR A 88 -4.92 7.67 -0.08
C THR A 88 -5.64 6.34 -0.02
N ASP A 89 -6.92 6.35 0.36
CA ASP A 89 -7.73 5.15 0.53
C ASP A 89 -9.14 5.37 -0.06
N VAL A 90 -9.72 4.33 -0.65
CA VAL A 90 -11.10 4.33 -1.17
C VAL A 90 -11.80 3.08 -0.64
N MET A 91 -12.94 3.24 0.02
CA MET A 91 -13.68 2.14 0.63
C MET A 91 -15.11 2.11 0.09
N VAL A 92 -15.51 0.97 -0.44
CA VAL A 92 -16.85 0.68 -0.94
C VAL A 92 -17.45 -0.36 0.00
N ASN A 93 -18.42 0.06 0.81
CA ASN A 93 -19.12 -0.82 1.76
C ASN A 93 -20.39 -1.43 1.14
N ALA A 94 -20.98 -0.70 0.19
CA ALA A 94 -22.13 -1.07 -0.63
C ALA A 94 -22.07 -0.27 -1.95
N PRO A 95 -22.86 -0.61 -2.99
CA PRO A 95 -22.81 0.09 -4.28
C PRO A 95 -22.92 1.62 -4.18
N ASP A 96 -23.78 2.12 -3.30
CA ASP A 96 -24.06 3.54 -3.04
C ASP A 96 -23.40 4.09 -1.76
N GLU A 97 -22.52 3.30 -1.14
CA GLU A 97 -21.81 3.66 0.09
C GLU A 97 -20.29 3.64 -0.12
N VAL A 98 -19.77 4.77 -0.61
CA VAL A 98 -18.34 4.97 -0.89
C VAL A 98 -17.75 6.06 0.01
N TYR A 99 -16.59 5.76 0.58
CA TYR A 99 -15.78 6.70 1.36
C TYR A 99 -14.38 6.85 0.77
N VAL A 100 -13.75 7.99 1.02
CA VAL A 100 -12.33 8.21 0.74
C VAL A 100 -11.61 8.74 1.97
N ASP A 101 -10.32 8.41 2.12
CA ASP A 101 -9.43 9.09 3.06
C ASP A 101 -8.65 10.19 2.33
N ARG A 102 -8.76 11.42 2.83
CA ARG A 102 -7.95 12.57 2.44
C ARG A 102 -7.20 13.11 3.63
N ALA A 103 -5.87 13.04 3.58
CA ALA A 103 -5.00 13.51 4.67
C ALA A 103 -5.39 12.97 6.07
N GLY A 104 -5.84 11.72 6.17
CA GLY A 104 -6.27 11.07 7.40
C GLY A 104 -7.70 11.41 7.85
N ARG A 105 -8.51 11.98 6.96
CA ARG A 105 -9.93 12.30 7.18
C ARG A 105 -10.80 11.46 6.26
N LEU A 106 -11.68 10.68 6.88
CA LEU A 106 -12.67 9.87 6.18
C LEU A 106 -13.86 10.76 5.78
N GLU A 107 -14.22 10.75 4.51
CA GLU A 107 -15.38 11.46 3.98
C GLU A 107 -16.21 10.53 3.08
N ARG A 108 -17.54 10.67 3.11
CA ARG A 108 -18.44 9.97 2.19
C ARG A 108 -18.56 10.77 0.89
N VAL A 109 -18.52 10.08 -0.25
CA VAL A 109 -18.68 10.69 -1.57
C VAL A 109 -19.96 10.20 -2.25
N GLU A 110 -20.50 10.99 -3.18
CA GLU A 110 -21.71 10.64 -3.94
C GLU A 110 -21.45 9.66 -5.09
N THR A 111 -20.18 9.46 -5.45
CA THR A 111 -19.77 8.53 -6.52
C THR A 111 -19.92 7.09 -6.04
N GLY A 112 -20.44 6.21 -6.89
CA GLY A 112 -20.66 4.80 -6.55
C GLY A 112 -20.99 3.94 -7.76
N PHE A 113 -21.38 2.70 -7.48
CA PHE A 113 -21.84 1.70 -8.44
C PHE A 113 -23.36 1.70 -8.53
N SER A 114 -23.90 1.06 -9.57
CA SER A 114 -25.35 0.95 -9.77
C SER A 114 -25.99 -0.11 -8.87
N ASP A 115 -25.30 -1.22 -8.65
CA ASP A 115 -25.76 -2.36 -7.85
C ASP A 115 -24.58 -3.32 -7.54
N ASP A 116 -24.85 -4.37 -6.76
CA ASP A 116 -23.87 -5.40 -6.39
C ASP A 116 -23.29 -6.15 -7.60
N ALA A 117 -24.08 -6.31 -8.67
CA ALA A 117 -23.65 -6.99 -9.87
C ALA A 117 -22.57 -6.17 -10.59
N HIS A 118 -22.72 -4.84 -10.61
CA HIS A 118 -21.73 -3.94 -11.16
C HIS A 118 -20.42 -3.98 -10.35
N VAL A 119 -20.47 -3.96 -9.01
CA VAL A 119 -19.26 -4.11 -8.18
C VAL A 119 -18.54 -5.42 -8.49
N THR A 120 -19.29 -6.53 -8.54
CA THR A 120 -18.75 -7.86 -8.84
C THR A 120 -18.12 -7.94 -10.24
N ALA A 121 -18.77 -7.34 -11.25
CA ALA A 121 -18.25 -7.30 -12.61
C ALA A 121 -16.94 -6.51 -12.70
N VAL A 122 -16.83 -5.38 -11.98
CA VAL A 122 -15.60 -4.59 -11.91
C VAL A 122 -14.48 -5.38 -11.23
N LEU A 123 -14.76 -6.05 -10.11
CA LEU A 123 -13.79 -6.90 -9.43
C LEU A 123 -13.28 -8.03 -10.31
N GLY A 124 -14.17 -8.77 -10.97
CA GLY A 124 -13.79 -9.85 -11.89
C GLY A 124 -12.89 -9.35 -13.03
N ARG A 125 -13.15 -8.14 -13.53
CA ARG A 125 -12.37 -7.52 -14.59
C ARG A 125 -10.97 -7.13 -14.17
N VAL A 126 -10.80 -6.55 -12.98
CA VAL A 126 -9.47 -6.10 -12.52
C VAL A 126 -8.64 -7.23 -11.91
N LEU A 127 -9.28 -8.24 -11.33
CA LEU A 127 -8.61 -9.39 -10.71
C LEU A 127 -8.31 -10.52 -11.69
N GLY A 128 -9.17 -10.73 -12.69
CA GLY A 128 -9.02 -11.80 -13.69
C GLY A 128 -7.66 -11.82 -14.39
N PRO A 129 -7.18 -10.69 -14.95
CA PRO A 129 -5.85 -10.61 -15.58
C PRO A 129 -4.68 -10.86 -14.64
N LEU A 130 -4.89 -10.72 -13.32
CA LEU A 130 -3.88 -10.99 -12.30
C LEU A 130 -3.88 -12.46 -11.85
N GLY A 131 -4.80 -13.28 -12.38
CA GLY A 131 -5.00 -14.66 -11.94
C GLY A 131 -5.54 -14.76 -10.51
N VAL A 132 -6.07 -13.67 -9.95
CA VAL A 132 -6.61 -13.64 -8.59
C VAL A 132 -8.07 -14.11 -8.65
N ARG A 133 -8.36 -15.17 -7.90
CA ARG A 133 -9.69 -15.79 -7.87
C ARG A 133 -10.58 -15.12 -6.83
N LEU A 134 -11.77 -14.69 -7.24
CA LEU A 134 -12.80 -14.15 -6.35
C LEU A 134 -14.17 -14.70 -6.80
N ASP A 135 -14.74 -15.61 -6.01
CA ASP A 135 -16.02 -16.25 -6.31
C ASP A 135 -16.71 -16.71 -5.00
N ARG A 136 -17.85 -17.40 -5.10
CA ARG A 136 -18.57 -17.88 -3.89
C ARG A 136 -17.79 -18.89 -3.06
N ALA A 137 -16.85 -19.64 -3.64
CA ALA A 137 -16.01 -20.59 -2.92
C ALA A 137 -14.80 -19.89 -2.28
N HIS A 138 -14.34 -18.79 -2.88
CA HIS A 138 -13.27 -17.92 -2.38
C HIS A 138 -13.80 -16.48 -2.29
N PRO A 139 -14.63 -16.17 -1.28
CA PRO A 139 -15.39 -14.92 -1.21
C PRO A 139 -14.55 -13.71 -0.74
N TRP A 140 -13.23 -13.79 -0.82
CA TRP A 140 -12.34 -12.67 -0.55
C TRP A 140 -11.10 -12.73 -1.46
N ALA A 141 -10.48 -11.59 -1.71
CA ALA A 141 -9.24 -11.51 -2.46
C ALA A 141 -8.39 -10.30 -2.04
N ASP A 142 -7.07 -10.49 -2.05
CA ASP A 142 -6.07 -9.43 -1.99
C ASP A 142 -5.29 -9.36 -3.30
N ALA A 143 -5.02 -8.15 -3.80
CA ALA A 143 -4.26 -7.94 -5.02
C ALA A 143 -3.48 -6.62 -5.00
N VAL A 144 -2.45 -6.53 -5.84
CA VAL A 144 -1.79 -5.27 -6.18
C VAL A 144 -2.08 -4.96 -7.63
N LEU A 145 -2.86 -3.92 -7.87
CA LEU A 145 -3.25 -3.46 -9.20
C LEU A 145 -2.09 -2.72 -9.89
N PRO A 146 -2.12 -2.59 -11.22
CA PRO A 146 -1.23 -1.68 -11.95
C PRO A 146 -1.21 -0.28 -11.33
N GLY A 147 -0.02 0.30 -11.21
CA GLY A 147 0.16 1.57 -10.47
C GLY A 147 0.36 1.42 -8.96
N GLY A 148 0.42 0.19 -8.43
CA GLY A 148 0.76 -0.08 -7.03
C GLY A 148 -0.40 0.09 -6.05
N VAL A 149 -1.63 0.20 -6.55
CA VAL A 149 -2.83 0.29 -5.69
C VAL A 149 -3.12 -1.09 -5.12
N ARG A 150 -3.10 -1.20 -3.79
CA ARG A 150 -3.52 -2.42 -3.09
C ARG A 150 -5.03 -2.49 -3.10
N LEU A 151 -5.59 -3.67 -3.39
CA LEU A 151 -7.02 -3.95 -3.38
C LEU A 151 -7.28 -5.11 -2.42
N HIS A 152 -8.23 -4.92 -1.51
CA HIS A 152 -8.90 -5.96 -0.75
C HIS A 152 -10.37 -5.99 -1.14
N ALA A 153 -10.94 -7.16 -1.37
CA ALA A 153 -12.35 -7.30 -1.73
C ALA A 153 -13.01 -8.47 -1.01
N LEU A 154 -14.30 -8.32 -0.70
CA LEU A 154 -15.15 -9.36 -0.12
C LEU A 154 -16.42 -9.52 -0.96
N LEU A 155 -16.93 -10.74 -1.05
CA LEU A 155 -18.23 -11.06 -1.63
C LEU A 155 -19.19 -11.61 -0.56
N PRO A 156 -20.51 -11.50 -0.77
CA PRO A 156 -21.48 -12.25 0.02
C PRO A 156 -21.19 -13.76 0.02
N PRO A 157 -21.37 -14.46 1.16
CA PRO A 157 -22.00 -13.97 2.38
C PRO A 157 -21.03 -13.37 3.43
N LEU A 158 -19.73 -13.18 3.14
CA LEU A 158 -18.80 -12.61 4.13
C LEU A 158 -19.15 -11.16 4.48
N ALA A 159 -19.71 -10.43 3.53
CA ALA A 159 -20.29 -9.11 3.70
C ALA A 159 -21.72 -9.10 3.12
N ALA A 160 -22.55 -8.14 3.56
CA ALA A 160 -23.92 -8.00 3.05
C ALA A 160 -23.94 -7.64 1.56
N HIS A 161 -22.97 -6.84 1.12
CA HIS A 161 -22.73 -6.43 -0.26
C HIS A 161 -21.29 -6.77 -0.65
N PRO A 162 -20.96 -6.84 -1.95
CA PRO A 162 -19.58 -6.85 -2.41
C PRO A 162 -18.86 -5.58 -1.93
N THR A 163 -17.68 -5.74 -1.31
CA THR A 163 -16.90 -4.60 -0.79
C THR A 163 -15.57 -4.46 -1.51
N ILE A 164 -15.05 -3.24 -1.53
CA ILE A 164 -13.72 -2.92 -2.08
C ILE A 164 -13.02 -1.99 -1.10
N THR A 165 -11.79 -2.30 -0.72
CA THR A 165 -10.88 -1.37 -0.05
C THR A 165 -9.65 -1.21 -0.92
N LEU A 166 -9.41 0.00 -1.40
CA LEU A 166 -8.25 0.38 -2.19
C LEU A 166 -7.33 1.23 -1.34
N ARG A 167 -6.03 0.96 -1.43
CA ARG A 167 -5.00 1.76 -0.77
C ARG A 167 -3.89 2.11 -1.73
N ARG A 168 -3.65 3.40 -1.90
CA ARG A 168 -2.58 3.95 -2.73
C ARG A 168 -1.43 4.37 -1.83
N VAL A 169 -0.23 3.89 -2.14
CA VAL A 169 0.98 4.39 -1.50
C VAL A 169 1.34 5.74 -2.15
N PRO A 170 1.54 6.81 -1.37
CA PRO A 170 1.94 8.10 -1.93
C PRO A 170 3.23 7.95 -2.75
N PRO A 171 3.29 8.53 -3.97
CA PRO A 171 4.44 8.32 -4.86
C PRO A 171 5.70 9.08 -4.42
N VAL A 172 5.59 10.04 -3.49
CA VAL A 172 6.70 10.92 -3.11
C VAL A 172 7.00 10.79 -1.62
N VAL A 173 8.24 10.45 -1.32
CA VAL A 173 8.79 10.44 0.04
C VAL A 173 9.36 11.84 0.32
N PRO A 174 8.90 12.55 1.37
CA PRO A 174 9.41 13.88 1.71
C PRO A 174 10.93 13.89 1.91
N ALA A 175 11.58 14.99 1.52
CA ALA A 175 12.98 15.22 1.84
C ALA A 175 13.15 15.54 3.34
N TRP A 176 14.37 15.41 3.87
CA TRP A 176 14.64 15.78 5.28
C TRP A 176 14.27 17.23 5.58
N ASP A 177 14.55 18.16 4.66
CA ASP A 177 14.19 19.57 4.84
C ASP A 177 12.68 19.76 4.99
N GLU A 178 11.87 18.96 4.30
CA GLU A 178 10.41 18.99 4.41
C GLU A 178 9.94 18.34 5.73
N PHE A 179 10.55 17.24 6.16
CA PHE A 179 10.30 16.65 7.48
C PHE A 179 10.59 17.64 8.61
N VAL A 180 11.66 18.42 8.49
CA VAL A 180 12.07 19.44 9.46
C VAL A 180 11.13 20.65 9.39
N ALA A 181 10.86 21.18 8.19
CA ALA A 181 10.01 22.35 7.98
C ALA A 181 8.58 22.13 8.46
N THR A 182 8.02 20.93 8.20
CA THR A 182 6.69 20.57 8.71
C THR A 182 6.69 20.29 10.21
N GLY A 183 7.86 20.07 10.83
CA GLY A 183 8.02 19.63 12.22
C GLY A 183 7.75 18.13 12.44
N ALA A 184 7.56 17.35 11.37
CA ALA A 184 7.31 15.91 11.43
C ALA A 184 8.49 15.16 12.07
N VAL A 185 9.71 15.50 11.67
CA VAL A 185 10.94 15.06 12.33
C VAL A 185 11.82 16.29 12.60
N PRO A 186 11.99 16.71 13.86
CA PRO A 186 12.79 17.89 14.19
C PRO A 186 14.27 17.67 13.85
N ALA A 187 15.00 18.74 13.52
CA ALA A 187 16.39 18.65 13.05
C ALA A 187 17.33 17.82 13.96
N PRO A 188 17.28 17.94 15.31
CA PRO A 188 18.12 17.09 16.17
C PRO A 188 17.82 15.60 16.03
N ALA A 189 16.55 15.23 15.88
CA ALA A 189 16.14 13.84 15.70
C ALA A 189 16.49 13.32 14.30
N ALA A 190 16.36 14.15 13.28
CA ALA A 190 16.78 13.83 11.92
C ALA A 190 18.29 13.55 11.87
N ALA A 191 19.12 14.36 12.55
CA ALA A 191 20.56 14.14 12.64
C ALA A 191 20.90 12.77 13.27
N LEU A 192 20.27 12.44 14.41
CA LEU A 192 20.47 11.13 15.07
C LEU A 192 20.06 9.96 14.19
N LEU A 193 18.96 10.06 13.46
CA LEU A 193 18.50 9.02 12.55
C LEU A 193 19.46 8.82 11.37
N ARG A 194 19.98 9.90 10.79
CA ARG A 194 20.96 9.84 9.71
C ARG A 194 22.28 9.25 10.18
N GLU A 195 22.73 9.66 11.37
CA GLU A 195 23.92 9.08 12.00
C GLU A 195 23.74 7.58 12.28
N ALA A 196 22.57 7.16 12.73
CA ALA A 196 22.26 5.74 12.93
C ALA A 196 22.37 4.94 11.63
N VAL A 197 21.81 5.44 10.51
CA VAL A 197 21.92 4.78 9.20
C VAL A 197 23.38 4.71 8.73
N ALA A 198 24.12 5.82 8.83
CA ALA A 198 25.52 5.91 8.42
C ALA A 198 26.43 4.96 9.22
N ASN A 199 26.12 4.73 10.51
CA ASN A 199 26.85 3.81 11.37
C ASN A 199 26.30 2.38 11.38
N HIS A 200 25.50 2.00 10.38
CA HIS A 200 24.93 0.66 10.23
C HIS A 200 24.18 0.17 11.50
N ARG A 201 23.45 1.07 12.15
CA ARG A 201 22.60 0.70 13.30
C ARG A 201 21.30 0.05 12.81
N ASN A 202 20.92 -1.04 13.46
CA ASN A 202 19.66 -1.71 13.20
C ASN A 202 18.49 -0.91 13.78
N LEU A 203 17.52 -0.57 12.93
CA LEU A 203 16.46 0.38 13.24
C LEU A 203 15.07 -0.27 13.19
N VAL A 204 14.27 -0.01 14.22
CA VAL A 204 12.84 -0.33 14.22
C VAL A 204 12.03 0.96 14.20
N VAL A 205 11.21 1.14 13.16
CA VAL A 205 10.27 2.27 13.07
C VAL A 205 8.88 1.78 13.51
N CYS A 206 8.34 2.31 14.61
CA CYS A 206 7.09 1.84 15.17
C CYS A 206 5.99 2.90 15.27
N GLY A 207 4.74 2.45 15.33
CA GLY A 207 3.58 3.32 15.52
C GLY A 207 2.25 2.67 15.08
N LYS A 208 1.14 3.41 15.23
CA LYS A 208 -0.20 2.96 14.82
C LYS A 208 -0.33 2.91 13.28
N ALA A 209 -1.45 2.39 12.77
CA ALA A 209 -1.78 2.49 11.35
C ALA A 209 -1.84 3.96 10.89
N GLY A 210 -1.33 4.23 9.69
CA GLY A 210 -1.42 5.55 9.06
C GLY A 210 -0.64 6.69 9.74
N VAL A 211 0.35 6.38 10.60
CA VAL A 211 1.23 7.42 11.21
C VAL A 211 2.49 7.73 10.39
N GLY A 212 2.73 7.02 9.28
CA GLY A 212 3.85 7.29 8.38
C GLY A 212 5.12 6.45 8.62
N LYS A 213 5.00 5.26 9.23
CA LYS A 213 6.14 4.35 9.46
C LYS A 213 6.92 4.08 8.17
N THR A 214 6.22 3.61 7.14
CA THR A 214 6.80 3.28 5.84
C THR A 214 7.41 4.49 5.14
N THR A 215 6.82 5.68 5.31
CA THR A 215 7.36 6.93 4.77
C THR A 215 8.69 7.30 5.42
N LEU A 216 8.78 7.22 6.76
CA LEU A 216 10.06 7.46 7.46
C LEU A 216 11.08 6.39 7.09
N LEU A 217 10.69 5.12 7.04
CA LEU A 217 11.58 4.03 6.64
C LEU A 217 12.12 4.22 5.22
N SER A 218 11.28 4.66 4.28
CA SER A 218 11.71 4.99 2.91
C SER A 218 12.71 6.14 2.88
N ARG A 219 12.51 7.17 3.73
CA ARG A 219 13.46 8.29 3.86
C ARG A 219 14.80 7.83 4.41
N LEU A 220 14.80 6.95 5.43
CA LEU A 220 16.01 6.36 5.99
C LEU A 220 16.73 5.46 4.98
N LEU A 221 15.98 4.71 4.18
CA LEU A 221 16.53 3.89 3.11
C LEU A 221 17.26 4.74 2.06
N GLY A 222 16.77 5.94 1.75
CA GLY A 222 17.46 6.89 0.87
C GLY A 222 18.74 7.51 1.46
N GLU A 223 19.06 7.26 2.73
CA GLU A 223 20.35 7.63 3.35
C GLU A 223 21.38 6.49 3.31
N VAL A 224 20.97 5.31 2.83
CA VAL A 224 21.90 4.20 2.63
C VAL A 224 22.81 4.55 1.45
N GLY A 225 24.12 4.43 1.67
CA GLY A 225 25.15 4.67 0.65
C GLY A 225 25.22 3.54 -0.37
N ASP A 226 26.42 3.00 -0.59
CA ASP A 226 26.69 1.99 -1.63
C ASP A 226 26.31 0.55 -1.24
N ASP A 227 25.66 0.37 -0.09
CA ASP A 227 25.27 -0.94 0.42
C ASP A 227 24.28 -1.64 -0.53
N ARG A 228 24.47 -2.94 -0.68
CA ARG A 228 23.48 -3.83 -1.31
C ARG A 228 22.32 -4.05 -0.35
N VAL A 229 21.17 -3.48 -0.67
CA VAL A 229 19.96 -3.61 0.14
C VAL A 229 19.00 -4.61 -0.46
N VAL A 230 18.53 -5.57 0.35
CA VAL A 230 17.39 -6.42 0.01
C VAL A 230 16.16 -5.94 0.78
N VAL A 231 15.16 -5.45 0.05
CA VAL A 231 13.86 -5.02 0.59
C VAL A 231 12.87 -6.17 0.47
N ILE A 232 12.11 -6.46 1.53
CA ILE A 232 11.11 -7.53 1.57
C ILE A 232 9.78 -6.93 2.01
N GLU A 233 8.75 -7.04 1.18
CA GLU A 233 7.43 -6.48 1.46
C GLU A 233 6.29 -7.43 1.07
N ASP A 234 5.16 -7.33 1.75
CA ASP A 234 3.92 -7.99 1.29
C ASP A 234 3.45 -7.40 -0.05
N ALA A 235 3.49 -6.08 -0.15
CA ALA A 235 3.19 -5.33 -1.35
C ALA A 235 4.08 -4.09 -1.41
N PRO A 236 4.47 -3.62 -2.60
CA PRO A 236 5.46 -2.56 -2.75
C PRO A 236 4.95 -1.23 -2.14
N GLU A 237 5.59 -0.76 -1.07
CA GLU A 237 5.37 0.59 -0.53
C GLU A 237 6.67 1.39 -0.41
N LEU A 238 7.78 0.71 -0.13
CA LEU A 238 9.08 1.34 0.07
C LEU A 238 9.61 1.88 -1.27
N ALA A 239 9.85 3.19 -1.28
CA ALA A 239 10.40 3.90 -2.43
C ALA A 239 11.64 4.68 -2.00
N ALA A 240 12.82 4.28 -2.49
CA ALA A 240 14.05 4.99 -2.21
C ALA A 240 15.03 4.89 -3.38
N PRO A 241 15.77 5.97 -3.69
CA PRO A 241 16.80 5.97 -4.73
C PRO A 241 18.08 5.31 -4.21
N VAL A 242 18.03 4.02 -3.89
CA VAL A 242 19.21 3.23 -3.51
C VAL A 242 19.78 2.57 -4.77
N ALA A 243 21.06 2.81 -5.05
CA ALA A 243 21.71 2.35 -6.27
C ALA A 243 21.71 0.82 -6.39
N HIS A 244 22.01 0.11 -5.30
CA HIS A 244 22.06 -1.35 -5.28
C HIS A 244 20.88 -1.96 -4.48
N LEU A 245 19.65 -1.77 -4.97
CA LEU A 245 18.44 -2.30 -4.34
C LEU A 245 17.88 -3.53 -5.07
N LEU A 246 17.59 -4.59 -4.30
CA LEU A 246 16.80 -5.74 -4.74
C LEU A 246 15.49 -5.81 -3.95
N ALA A 247 14.36 -5.80 -4.64
CA ALA A 247 13.04 -5.92 -4.02
C ALA A 247 12.49 -7.35 -4.14
N LEU A 248 12.19 -7.97 -3.00
CA LEU A 248 11.50 -9.25 -2.87
C LEU A 248 10.07 -9.00 -2.39
N ARG A 249 9.15 -9.84 -2.85
CA ARG A 249 7.72 -9.72 -2.52
C ARG A 249 7.16 -11.05 -2.10
N VAL A 250 6.24 -10.99 -1.13
CA VAL A 250 5.44 -12.16 -0.75
C VAL A 250 4.68 -12.65 -1.98
N HIS A 251 4.67 -13.96 -2.15
CA HIS A 251 3.85 -14.62 -3.14
C HIS A 251 2.71 -15.33 -2.40
N PRO A 252 1.45 -14.90 -2.56
CA PRO A 252 0.35 -15.58 -1.91
C PRO A 252 0.23 -17.01 -2.46
N PRO A 253 -0.21 -17.97 -1.64
CA PRO A 253 -0.49 -19.31 -2.13
C PRO A 253 -1.61 -19.27 -3.18
N THR A 254 -1.65 -20.29 -4.05
CA THR A 254 -2.80 -20.54 -4.91
C THR A 254 -4.05 -20.78 -4.05
N PRO A 255 -5.26 -20.69 -4.63
CA PRO A 255 -6.51 -21.02 -3.91
C PRO A 255 -6.48 -22.41 -3.25
N ASP A 256 -5.76 -23.37 -3.86
CA ASP A 256 -5.58 -24.72 -3.33
C ASP A 256 -4.47 -24.83 -2.26
N GLY A 257 -3.90 -23.70 -1.84
CA GLY A 257 -2.89 -23.59 -0.79
C GLY A 257 -1.43 -23.81 -1.23
N ALA A 258 -1.16 -23.97 -2.53
CA ALA A 258 0.17 -24.32 -3.02
C ALA A 258 1.04 -23.09 -3.35
N GLY A 259 2.36 -23.21 -3.23
CA GLY A 259 3.32 -22.24 -3.77
C GLY A 259 3.47 -20.93 -3.00
N GLY A 260 2.81 -20.76 -1.85
CA GLY A 260 2.95 -19.54 -1.04
C GLY A 260 4.38 -19.33 -0.54
N VAL A 261 4.87 -18.08 -0.65
CA VAL A 261 6.18 -17.64 -0.17
C VAL A 261 5.97 -16.46 0.76
N ASP A 262 6.18 -16.66 2.05
CA ASP A 262 6.01 -15.67 3.10
C ASP A 262 7.28 -14.85 3.40
N VAL A 263 7.15 -13.83 4.24
CA VAL A 263 8.26 -12.95 4.64
C VAL A 263 9.41 -13.73 5.27
N ALA A 264 9.11 -14.69 6.15
CA ALA A 264 10.11 -15.56 6.79
C ALA A 264 10.97 -16.31 5.76
N THR A 265 10.33 -16.88 4.74
CA THR A 265 11.01 -17.57 3.64
C THR A 265 11.85 -16.60 2.80
N LEU A 266 11.35 -15.41 2.52
CA LEU A 266 12.11 -14.39 1.79
C LEU A 266 13.33 -13.89 2.57
N VAL A 267 13.22 -13.69 3.89
CA VAL A 267 14.37 -13.31 4.74
C VAL A 267 15.45 -14.39 4.67
N ARG A 268 15.09 -15.67 4.84
CA ARG A 268 16.05 -16.79 4.74
C ARG A 268 16.70 -16.89 3.35
N ASN A 269 15.98 -16.56 2.29
CA ASN A 269 16.54 -16.50 0.94
C ASN A 269 17.47 -15.30 0.75
N ALA A 270 17.10 -14.14 1.29
CA ALA A 270 17.89 -12.92 1.22
C ALA A 270 19.29 -13.11 1.81
N LEU A 271 19.44 -13.87 2.90
CA LEU A 271 20.74 -14.21 3.50
C LEU A 271 21.74 -14.87 2.51
N ARG A 272 21.26 -15.46 1.41
CA ARG A 272 22.09 -16.08 0.36
C ARG A 272 22.42 -15.13 -0.79
N MET A 273 21.88 -13.91 -0.75
CA MET A 273 22.00 -12.92 -1.83
C MET A 273 23.10 -11.89 -1.57
N ARG A 274 23.98 -12.15 -0.58
CA ARG A 274 25.02 -11.23 -0.08
C ARG A 274 24.48 -9.81 0.17
N PRO A 275 23.41 -9.62 0.98
CA PRO A 275 23.00 -8.29 1.36
C PRO A 275 24.01 -7.69 2.34
N ASP A 276 24.23 -6.38 2.25
CA ASP A 276 24.81 -5.62 3.36
C ASP A 276 23.70 -5.27 4.37
N ARG A 277 22.48 -5.00 3.89
CA ARG A 277 21.29 -4.72 4.72
C ARG A 277 20.07 -5.50 4.24
N ILE A 278 19.25 -5.93 5.20
CA ILE A 278 17.91 -6.46 4.92
C ILE A 278 16.88 -5.49 5.51
N VAL A 279 15.93 -5.07 4.69
CA VAL A 279 14.84 -4.19 5.10
C VAL A 279 13.52 -4.93 4.95
N VAL A 280 12.79 -5.09 6.03
CA VAL A 280 11.46 -5.71 6.02
C VAL A 280 10.42 -4.61 6.18
N GLY A 281 9.49 -4.51 5.24
CA GLY A 281 8.48 -3.44 5.22
C GLY A 281 7.69 -3.39 6.53
N GLU A 282 7.26 -4.54 7.03
CA GLU A 282 6.59 -4.65 8.32
C GLU A 282 6.74 -6.06 8.90
N VAL A 283 7.01 -6.16 10.20
CA VAL A 283 6.98 -7.41 10.96
C VAL A 283 5.69 -7.46 11.77
N ARG A 284 4.89 -8.50 11.55
CA ARG A 284 3.57 -8.77 12.12
C ARG A 284 3.46 -10.11 12.84
N GLY A 285 4.40 -11.03 12.65
CA GLY A 285 4.29 -12.39 13.18
C GLY A 285 5.61 -13.14 13.29
N ALA A 286 5.55 -14.44 12.95
CA ALA A 286 6.62 -15.39 13.20
C ALA A 286 7.93 -15.08 12.46
N GLU A 287 7.86 -14.34 11.36
CA GLU A 287 9.02 -13.87 10.60
C GLU A 287 10.00 -13.05 11.45
N VAL A 288 9.57 -12.53 12.61
CA VAL A 288 10.45 -11.81 13.54
C VAL A 288 11.69 -12.62 13.92
N ALA A 289 11.58 -13.95 14.02
CA ALA A 289 12.71 -14.80 14.38
C ALA A 289 13.81 -14.74 13.31
N ASP A 290 13.42 -14.83 12.04
CA ASP A 290 14.35 -14.72 10.91
C ASP A 290 14.92 -13.30 10.78
N VAL A 291 14.11 -12.26 11.05
CA VAL A 291 14.57 -10.86 11.02
C VAL A 291 15.59 -10.57 12.12
N LEU A 292 15.32 -10.99 13.36
CA LEU A 292 16.25 -10.84 14.47
C LEU A 292 17.52 -11.66 14.26
N GLN A 293 17.40 -12.84 13.65
CA GLN A 293 18.58 -13.63 13.26
C GLN A 293 19.41 -12.87 12.22
N ALA A 294 18.79 -12.37 11.14
CA ALA A 294 19.48 -11.61 10.10
C ALA A 294 20.25 -10.41 10.67
N MET A 295 19.59 -9.63 11.54
CA MET A 295 20.16 -8.48 12.24
C MET A 295 21.38 -8.84 13.09
N ASN A 296 21.37 -10.02 13.73
CA ASN A 296 22.47 -10.51 14.55
C ASN A 296 23.59 -11.17 13.75
N THR A 297 23.33 -11.67 12.54
CA THR A 297 24.30 -12.45 11.76
C THR A 297 24.80 -11.71 10.53
N GLY A 298 25.55 -10.63 10.73
CA GLY A 298 26.35 -10.00 9.66
C GLY A 298 25.58 -9.10 8.68
N HIS A 299 24.33 -8.74 8.98
CA HIS A 299 23.53 -7.79 8.18
C HIS A 299 23.19 -6.56 9.02
N ALA A 300 24.22 -5.89 9.52
CA ALA A 300 24.08 -4.66 10.30
C ALA A 300 23.46 -3.54 9.45
N GLY A 301 22.76 -2.61 10.09
CA GLY A 301 22.04 -1.53 9.41
C GLY A 301 20.70 -1.97 8.80
N SER A 302 20.23 -3.17 9.16
CA SER A 302 18.91 -3.69 8.79
C SER A 302 17.80 -2.90 9.45
N MET A 303 16.65 -2.79 8.78
CA MET A 303 15.56 -1.94 9.24
C MET A 303 14.22 -2.63 9.09
N THR A 304 13.28 -2.32 9.98
CA THR A 304 11.91 -2.82 9.86
C THR A 304 10.89 -1.85 10.43
N THR A 305 9.61 -2.05 10.09
CA THR A 305 8.51 -1.40 10.80
C THR A 305 7.70 -2.37 11.65
N VAL A 306 7.13 -1.87 12.74
CA VAL A 306 6.28 -2.64 13.65
C VAL A 306 5.10 -1.79 14.12
N HIS A 307 3.90 -2.36 14.14
CA HIS A 307 2.79 -1.73 14.84
C HIS A 307 2.98 -1.77 16.35
N ALA A 308 3.02 -0.60 16.99
CA ALA A 308 3.14 -0.45 18.44
C ALA A 308 2.58 0.90 18.92
N ASN A 309 2.25 0.99 20.20
CA ASN A 309 1.77 2.20 20.85
C ASN A 309 2.88 3.02 21.53
N GLY A 310 4.13 2.56 21.44
CA GLY A 310 5.30 3.20 22.01
C GLY A 310 6.58 2.45 21.64
N ALA A 311 7.74 3.07 21.90
CA ALA A 311 9.03 2.44 21.62
C ALA A 311 9.27 1.18 22.49
N VAL A 312 8.95 1.25 23.78
CA VAL A 312 9.06 0.09 24.69
C VAL A 312 8.04 -1.00 24.33
N ASP A 313 6.81 -0.62 24.00
CA ASP A 313 5.78 -1.55 23.53
C ASP A 313 6.21 -2.29 22.26
N ALA A 314 6.94 -1.64 21.34
CA ALA A 314 7.49 -2.30 20.16
C ALA A 314 8.44 -3.45 20.53
N LEU A 315 9.31 -3.26 21.54
CA LEU A 315 10.21 -4.32 22.02
C LEU A 315 9.43 -5.49 22.65
N VAL A 316 8.42 -5.19 23.47
CA VAL A 316 7.54 -6.20 24.08
C VAL A 316 6.79 -6.99 23.01
N ARG A 317 6.30 -6.33 21.96
CA ARG A 317 5.60 -6.99 20.86
C ARG A 317 6.52 -7.87 20.04
N LEU A 318 7.75 -7.42 19.76
CA LEU A 318 8.76 -8.25 19.09
C LEU A 318 9.16 -9.47 19.95
N GLU A 319 9.28 -9.31 21.28
CA GLU A 319 9.46 -10.44 22.20
C GLU A 319 8.29 -11.42 22.10
N GLY A 320 7.05 -10.93 22.18
CA GLY A 320 5.85 -11.76 22.04
C GLY A 320 5.75 -12.49 20.71
N MET A 321 6.07 -11.82 19.60
CA MET A 321 6.12 -12.45 18.28
C MET A 321 7.20 -13.55 18.20
N ALA A 322 8.37 -13.32 18.82
CA ALA A 322 9.44 -14.31 18.86
C ALA A 322 9.03 -15.54 19.68
N LEU A 323 8.32 -15.34 20.80
CA LEU A 323 7.74 -16.43 21.59
C LEU A 323 6.73 -17.25 20.77
N LEU A 324 5.84 -16.58 20.03
CA LEU A 324 4.88 -17.25 19.14
C LEU A 324 5.56 -18.00 17.99
N ALA A 325 6.74 -17.55 17.55
CA ALA A 325 7.61 -18.24 16.60
C ALA A 325 8.36 -19.43 17.22
N GLY A 326 8.18 -19.71 18.52
CA GLY A 326 8.83 -20.81 19.23
C GLY A 326 10.22 -20.49 19.78
N VAL A 327 10.65 -19.22 19.76
CA VAL A 327 11.92 -18.80 20.37
C VAL A 327 11.76 -18.77 21.88
N PRO A 328 12.61 -19.46 22.67
CA PRO A 328 12.55 -19.39 24.13
C PRO A 328 12.74 -17.96 24.65
N LEU A 329 12.05 -17.57 25.73
CA LEU A 329 12.06 -16.20 26.27
C LEU A 329 13.46 -15.62 26.47
N ALA A 330 14.36 -16.39 27.08
CA ALA A 330 15.74 -15.95 27.32
C ALA A 330 16.48 -15.67 26.00
N ALA A 331 16.28 -16.51 24.98
CA ALA A 331 16.87 -16.33 23.66
C ALA A 331 16.24 -15.14 22.92
N ALA A 332 14.93 -14.96 22.99
CA ALA A 332 14.24 -13.82 22.39
C ALA A 332 14.76 -12.49 22.97
N ARG A 333 14.90 -12.41 24.30
CA ARG A 333 15.47 -11.23 24.98
C ARG A 333 16.91 -10.96 24.59
N ALA A 334 17.75 -12.00 24.56
CA ALA A 334 19.14 -11.86 24.13
C ALA A 334 19.25 -11.40 22.67
N GLN A 335 18.43 -11.97 21.78
CA GLN A 335 18.38 -11.57 20.37
C GLN A 335 17.92 -10.13 20.21
N LEU A 336 16.88 -9.68 20.91
CA LEU A 336 16.41 -8.29 20.85
C LEU A 336 17.45 -7.30 21.36
N ALA A 337 18.12 -7.63 22.46
CA ALA A 337 19.14 -6.80 23.08
C ALA A 337 20.36 -6.56 22.19
N THR A 338 20.64 -7.47 21.26
CA THR A 338 21.80 -7.44 20.36
C THR A 338 21.43 -7.06 18.93
N ALA A 339 20.20 -7.35 18.50
CA ALA A 339 19.73 -7.09 17.15
C ALA A 339 19.27 -5.66 16.94
N ILE A 340 18.70 -4.99 17.96
CA ILE A 340 18.07 -3.68 17.80
C ILE A 340 18.97 -2.64 18.44
N ASP A 341 19.37 -1.62 17.69
CA ASP A 341 20.15 -0.51 18.23
C ASP A 341 19.26 0.69 18.56
N LEU A 342 18.26 0.99 17.72
CA LEU A 342 17.43 2.18 17.85
C LEU A 342 15.97 1.91 17.45
N VAL A 343 15.05 2.40 18.27
CA VAL A 343 13.60 2.40 18.00
C VAL A 343 13.13 3.83 17.79
N ALA A 344 12.52 4.09 16.63
CA ALA A 344 11.91 5.36 16.28
C ALA A 344 10.38 5.25 16.35
N TRP A 345 9.77 5.93 17.32
CA TRP A 345 8.32 5.88 17.50
C TRP A 345 7.63 7.09 16.88
N LEU A 346 6.71 6.83 15.94
CA LEU A 346 5.81 7.84 15.39
C LEU A 346 4.43 7.79 16.06
N GLY A 347 3.93 8.97 16.36
CA GLY A 347 2.60 9.19 16.89
C GLY A 347 1.80 10.17 16.03
N ARG A 348 0.54 10.36 16.44
CA ARG A 348 -0.35 11.38 15.90
C ARG A 348 -0.57 12.42 16.99
N ALA A 349 -0.24 13.68 16.70
CA ALA A 349 -0.47 14.78 17.63
C ALA A 349 -1.97 15.12 17.72
N PRO A 350 -2.41 15.93 18.71
CA PRO A 350 -3.82 16.28 18.88
C PRO A 350 -4.45 16.96 17.66
N ASP A 351 -3.65 17.71 16.91
CA ASP A 351 -4.01 18.34 15.62
C ASP A 351 -4.07 17.35 14.44
N ARG A 352 -3.95 16.04 14.72
CA ARG A 352 -3.89 14.91 13.79
C ARG A 352 -2.64 14.86 12.91
N THR A 353 -1.65 15.72 13.14
CA THR A 353 -0.40 15.67 12.39
C THR A 353 0.45 14.46 12.78
N ARG A 354 1.17 13.90 11.80
CA ARG A 354 2.06 12.75 11.97
C ARG A 354 3.41 13.26 12.45
N ARG A 355 3.90 12.77 13.59
CA ARG A 355 5.12 13.28 14.25
C ARG A 355 5.97 12.15 14.81
N LEU A 356 7.28 12.26 14.67
CA LEU A 356 8.21 11.49 15.50
C LEU A 356 8.07 11.95 16.95
N ALA A 357 7.82 10.98 17.83
CA ALA A 357 7.55 11.17 19.25
C ALA A 357 8.80 10.97 20.10
N GLU A 358 9.55 9.90 19.80
CA GLU A 358 10.67 9.45 20.61
C GLU A 358 11.66 8.64 19.78
N LEU A 359 12.94 8.75 20.12
CA LEU A 359 14.01 7.84 19.73
C LEU A 359 14.57 7.17 20.99
N VAL A 360 14.58 5.84 20.99
CA VAL A 360 15.05 5.02 22.10
C VAL A 360 16.20 4.16 21.62
N ALA A 361 17.39 4.37 22.19
CA ALA A 361 18.50 3.45 22.02
C ALA A 361 18.24 2.19 22.85
N VAL A 362 18.70 1.04 22.36
CA VAL A 362 18.57 -0.24 23.06
C VAL A 362 19.97 -0.70 23.43
N ASP A 363 20.26 -0.68 24.72
CA ASP A 363 21.52 -1.18 25.26
C ASP A 363 21.35 -2.65 25.67
N ALA A 364 22.37 -3.48 25.47
CA ALA A 364 22.37 -4.85 25.97
C ALA A 364 22.60 -4.88 27.48
N HIS A 365 21.78 -5.65 28.22
CA HIS A 365 21.95 -5.87 29.67
C HIS A 365 21.69 -7.33 30.03
N ASP A 366 22.21 -7.76 31.19
CA ASP A 366 21.95 -9.08 31.75
C ASP A 366 20.44 -9.25 31.96
N GLY A 367 19.81 -10.03 31.08
CA GLY A 367 18.37 -10.32 31.12
C GLY A 367 17.54 -9.72 29.97
N GLY A 368 18.10 -8.93 29.05
CA GLY A 368 17.38 -8.49 27.84
C GLY A 368 17.64 -7.05 27.40
N PRO A 369 16.83 -6.52 26.46
CA PRO A 369 17.02 -5.18 25.92
C PRO A 369 16.72 -4.12 26.99
N ARG A 370 17.64 -3.17 27.17
CA ARG A 370 17.45 -2.01 28.07
C ARG A 370 17.20 -0.74 27.26
N PRO A 371 15.94 -0.29 27.14
CA PRO A 371 15.62 0.93 26.40
C PRO A 371 16.11 2.17 27.17
N ARG A 372 16.75 3.09 26.44
CA ARG A 372 17.18 4.41 26.92
C ARG A 372 16.79 5.48 25.92
N THR A 373 15.93 6.40 26.34
CA THR A 373 15.52 7.55 25.53
C THR A 373 16.73 8.42 25.19
N VAL A 374 17.02 8.59 23.91
CA VAL A 374 18.09 9.48 23.42
C VAL A 374 17.53 10.78 22.85
N TRP A 375 16.26 10.76 22.46
CA TRP A 375 15.54 11.96 22.08
C TRP A 375 14.05 11.76 22.35
N ARG A 376 13.37 12.79 22.85
CA ARG A 376 11.92 12.80 23.01
C ARG A 376 11.41 14.17 22.67
N ARG A 377 10.26 14.22 22.00
CA ARG A 377 9.54 15.47 21.79
C ARG A 377 9.02 15.98 23.14
N GLU A 378 9.32 17.23 23.47
CA GLU A 378 8.87 17.87 24.72
C GLU A 378 7.34 17.87 24.87
N THR A 379 6.61 17.82 23.76
CA THR A 379 5.15 17.74 23.69
C THR A 379 4.70 16.68 22.68
N MET A 380 4.34 15.49 23.19
CA MET A 380 3.42 14.54 22.56
C MET A 380 2.45 14.08 23.65
N PRO A 381 1.13 13.98 23.35
CA PRO A 381 0.10 13.69 24.36
C PRO A 381 0.29 12.33 25.03
#